data_AF-A0A418JGX0-F1
#
_entry.id   AF-A0A418JGX0-F1
#
_cell.length_a   1.000
_cell.length_b   1.000
_cell.length_c   1.000
_cell.angle_alpha   90.00
_cell.angle_beta   90.00
_cell.angle_gamma   90.00
#
_symmetry.space_group_name_H-M   'P 1'
#
loop_
_entity.id
_entity.type
_entity.pdbx_description
1 polymer ?
#
loop_
_entity_poly.entity_id
_entity_poly.type
_entity_poly.pdbx_seq_one_letter_code
_entity_poly.pdbx_strand_id
1 'polypeptide(L)'
;MKITFDDIVNQEGFIQAHYYDDVHMGDIRFEMSDPIDIRNDLVAEAFAALCGQYYDEIEFAFKVSAPTKSEIEKRTNARVICSTGLRFWNLNKMISNEVKTLNFSGDVSNLSALSLTPGDTNKVSLDFGSESIHMYDMFDRWNSRIVKTNVMETHFPLITSDYYAIGAILYKDYFNTRYMITGLQLNPITANMTKIEAEQAIAGMVNLPHTLGLTAVGHTHIACRQWGDELNTAIQTGKVSQPEVVTQQQLLVMIENDRNRLGLPLDKIMLNPTHIIWGQNVKLDFLALYVLKHLGRDVATNLVNDIPKEAEQWVAYTNLDFYERYYPGGLNYMPDDVRTFVQHQLEHFEITYYTDEDWHAFQSIQEKILKTRK
;
A
#
# COMPACT_ATOMS: atom_id res chain seq x y z
N MET A 1 12.29 5.31 -24.20
CA MET A 1 11.50 6.51 -23.87
C MET A 1 12.15 7.24 -22.72
N LYS A 2 12.27 8.56 -22.84
CA LYS A 2 12.94 9.43 -21.86
C LYS A 2 11.92 10.37 -21.23
N ILE A 3 11.99 10.56 -19.93
CA ILE A 3 11.31 11.64 -19.21
C ILE A 3 12.33 12.64 -18.67
N THR A 4 11.98 13.92 -18.72
CA THR A 4 12.78 15.01 -18.15
C THR A 4 11.99 15.73 -17.08
N PHE A 5 12.64 16.06 -15.95
CA PHE A 5 12.14 16.95 -14.92
C PHE A 5 13.02 18.21 -14.87
N ASP A 6 12.46 19.36 -15.20
CA ASP A 6 13.12 20.66 -15.20
C ASP A 6 12.28 21.76 -14.52
N ASP A 7 12.77 23.00 -14.56
CA ASP A 7 12.20 24.16 -13.86
C ASP A 7 11.82 23.86 -12.39
N ILE A 8 12.72 23.13 -11.71
CA ILE A 8 12.44 22.56 -10.39
C ILE A 8 12.51 23.65 -9.32
N VAL A 9 11.38 23.87 -8.67
CA VAL A 9 11.25 24.68 -7.46
C VAL A 9 11.33 23.72 -6.27
N ASN A 10 12.37 23.85 -5.47
CA ASN A 10 12.51 23.14 -4.20
C ASN A 10 12.70 24.18 -3.09
N GLN A 11 11.64 24.46 -2.35
CA GLN A 11 11.62 25.40 -1.24
C GLN A 11 11.01 24.74 -0.01
N GLU A 12 11.16 25.37 1.15
CA GLU A 12 10.64 24.85 2.42
C GLU A 12 9.13 24.58 2.32
N GLY A 13 8.73 23.33 2.56
CA GLY A 13 7.33 22.92 2.49
C GLY A 13 6.75 22.71 1.07
N PHE A 14 7.50 22.98 -0.01
CA PHE A 14 6.94 22.92 -1.36
C PHE A 14 7.95 22.51 -2.44
N ILE A 15 7.58 21.52 -3.24
CA ILE A 15 8.33 21.05 -4.40
C ILE A 15 7.43 21.12 -5.64
N GLN A 16 7.95 21.65 -6.74
CA GLN A 16 7.32 21.57 -8.06
C GLN A 16 8.37 21.30 -9.13
N ALA A 17 8.00 20.53 -10.16
CA ALA A 17 8.80 20.36 -11.36
C ALA A 17 7.90 20.37 -12.59
N HIS A 18 8.41 20.96 -13.68
CA HIS A 18 7.86 20.71 -14.99
C HIS A 18 8.39 19.35 -15.47
N TYR A 19 7.53 18.54 -16.08
CA TYR A 19 7.91 17.25 -16.65
C TYR A 19 7.45 17.13 -18.09
N TYR A 20 8.24 16.43 -18.90
CA TYR A 20 7.85 16.09 -20.27
C TYR A 20 8.55 14.83 -20.78
N ASP A 21 7.83 14.09 -21.63
CA ASP A 21 8.32 13.03 -22.51
C ASP A 21 7.78 13.25 -23.94
N ASP A 22 7.88 12.24 -24.82
CA ASP A 22 7.41 12.35 -26.22
C ASP A 22 5.88 12.45 -26.37
N VAL A 23 5.11 12.15 -25.31
CA VAL A 23 3.64 12.01 -25.32
C VAL A 23 2.97 12.90 -24.28
N HIS A 24 3.57 13.05 -23.11
CA HIS A 24 3.00 13.69 -21.94
C HIS A 24 3.87 14.87 -21.49
N MET A 25 3.23 15.95 -21.07
CA MET A 25 3.89 17.07 -20.40
C MET A 25 2.95 17.68 -19.36
N GLY A 26 3.52 18.31 -18.33
CA GLY A 26 2.74 18.97 -17.29
C GLY A 26 3.61 19.37 -16.11
N ASP A 27 2.95 19.73 -15.00
CA ASP A 27 3.63 20.04 -13.75
C ASP A 27 3.27 18.99 -12.69
N ILE A 28 4.24 18.61 -11.89
CA ILE A 28 4.04 17.81 -10.69
C ILE A 28 4.38 18.64 -9.46
N ARG A 29 3.51 18.62 -8.44
CA ARG A 29 3.71 19.34 -7.17
C ARG A 29 3.54 18.47 -5.94
N PHE A 30 4.31 18.79 -4.90
CA PHE A 30 4.21 18.23 -3.55
C PHE A 30 4.23 19.37 -2.53
N GLU A 31 3.19 19.47 -1.72
CA GLU A 31 3.08 20.48 -0.65
C GLU A 31 2.99 19.76 0.70
N MET A 32 3.99 19.97 1.55
CA MET A 32 4.10 19.34 2.86
C MET A 32 3.33 20.14 3.90
N SER A 33 2.69 19.46 4.85
CA SER A 33 2.04 20.09 6.01
C SER A 33 2.99 20.87 6.91
N ASP A 34 4.27 20.48 6.93
CA ASP A 34 5.31 21.10 7.72
C ASP A 34 6.26 21.89 6.80
N PRO A 35 6.73 23.07 7.22
CA PRO A 35 7.74 23.83 6.49
C PRO A 35 9.10 23.14 6.69
N ILE A 36 9.40 22.16 5.83
CA ILE A 36 10.63 21.36 5.90
C ILE A 36 11.45 21.54 4.63
N ASP A 37 12.77 21.62 4.80
CA ASP A 37 13.72 21.62 3.68
C ASP A 37 13.99 20.17 3.23
N ILE A 38 13.72 19.89 1.96
CA ILE A 38 13.91 18.56 1.38
C ILE A 38 15.16 18.57 0.53
N ARG A 39 16.11 17.72 0.89
CA ARG A 39 17.31 17.56 0.07
C ARG A 39 16.96 17.00 -1.31
N ASN A 40 17.69 17.48 -2.30
CA ASN A 40 17.61 17.05 -3.69
C ASN A 40 17.52 15.52 -3.89
N ASP A 41 18.28 14.73 -3.14
CA ASP A 41 18.24 13.27 -3.26
C ASP A 41 16.85 12.68 -2.99
N LEU A 42 16.09 13.22 -2.03
CA LEU A 42 14.72 12.77 -1.74
C LEU A 42 13.74 13.27 -2.81
N VAL A 43 13.96 14.47 -3.35
CA VAL A 43 13.19 14.98 -4.49
C VAL A 43 13.38 14.09 -5.72
N ALA A 44 14.62 13.68 -6.00
CA ALA A 44 14.94 12.78 -7.11
C ALA A 44 14.28 11.40 -6.93
N GLU A 45 14.31 10.85 -5.71
CA GLU A 45 13.64 9.58 -5.39
C GLU A 45 12.12 9.67 -5.53
N ALA A 46 11.51 10.78 -5.10
CA ALA A 46 10.07 11.02 -5.25
C ALA A 46 9.67 11.11 -6.73
N PHE A 47 10.42 11.83 -7.56
CA PHE A 47 10.19 11.86 -9.01
C PHE A 47 10.41 10.50 -9.66
N ALA A 48 11.46 9.77 -9.29
CA ALA A 48 11.70 8.42 -9.77
C ALA A 48 10.61 7.42 -9.33
N ALA A 49 9.94 7.64 -8.20
CA ALA A 49 8.78 6.85 -7.79
C ALA A 49 7.57 7.06 -8.70
N LEU A 50 7.44 8.21 -9.37
CA LEU A 50 6.41 8.43 -10.40
C LEU A 50 6.70 7.64 -11.69
N CYS A 51 7.98 7.41 -11.98
CA CYS A 51 8.42 6.77 -13.22
C CYS A 51 8.26 5.24 -13.22
N GLY A 52 8.34 4.59 -12.06
CA GLY A 52 8.38 3.13 -11.97
C GLY A 52 9.46 2.53 -12.88
N GLN A 53 9.12 1.51 -13.65
CA GLN A 53 9.99 0.88 -14.67
C GLN A 53 9.60 1.24 -16.11
N TYR A 54 8.83 2.30 -16.31
CA TYR A 54 8.22 2.62 -17.60
C TYR A 54 9.14 3.40 -18.56
N TYR A 55 10.09 4.15 -18.00
CA TYR A 55 11.04 4.96 -18.77
C TYR A 55 12.40 4.27 -18.86
N ASP A 56 13.05 4.39 -20.02
CA ASP A 56 14.42 3.91 -20.22
C ASP A 56 15.44 4.95 -19.72
N GLU A 57 15.05 6.23 -19.68
CA GLU A 57 15.91 7.33 -19.23
C GLU A 57 15.12 8.34 -18.39
N ILE A 58 15.72 8.79 -17.30
CA ILE A 58 15.16 9.81 -16.40
C ILE A 58 16.18 10.94 -16.27
N GLU A 59 15.82 12.15 -16.70
CA GLU A 59 16.67 13.34 -16.57
C GLU A 59 16.19 14.26 -15.45
N PHE A 60 17.12 14.72 -14.62
CA PHE A 60 16.90 15.67 -13.55
C PHE A 60 17.73 16.94 -13.76
N ALA A 61 17.09 18.10 -13.86
CA ALA A 61 17.75 19.40 -14.02
C ALA A 61 18.39 19.96 -12.74
N PHE A 62 18.89 19.10 -11.84
CA PHE A 62 19.54 19.49 -10.59
C PHE A 62 20.60 18.47 -10.16
N LYS A 63 21.29 18.78 -9.05
CA LYS A 63 22.36 17.92 -8.53
C LYS A 63 21.79 16.77 -7.69
N VAL A 64 22.10 15.54 -8.07
CA VAL A 64 21.79 14.30 -7.33
C VAL A 64 23.10 13.64 -6.90
N SER A 65 23.14 13.04 -5.71
CA SER A 65 24.32 12.29 -5.26
C SER A 65 24.51 11.01 -6.08
N ALA A 66 25.76 10.54 -6.20
CA ALA A 66 26.06 9.32 -6.95
C ALA A 66 25.36 8.06 -6.37
N PRO A 67 25.25 7.90 -5.03
CA PRO A 67 24.54 6.75 -4.48
C PRO A 67 23.03 6.79 -4.74
N THR A 68 22.37 7.94 -4.56
CA THR A 68 20.95 8.06 -4.92
C THR A 68 20.71 7.83 -6.41
N LYS A 69 21.59 8.36 -7.28
CA LYS A 69 21.55 8.04 -8.71
C LYS A 69 21.58 6.52 -8.94
N SER A 70 22.53 5.82 -8.33
CA SER A 70 22.68 4.37 -8.51
C SER A 70 21.50 3.57 -7.95
N GLU A 71 20.89 4.02 -6.85
CA GLU A 71 19.69 3.41 -6.27
C GLU A 71 18.48 3.57 -7.20
N ILE A 72 18.28 4.77 -7.74
CA ILE A 72 17.22 5.04 -8.74
C ILE A 72 17.43 4.17 -9.98
N GLU A 73 18.62 4.17 -10.59
CA GLU A 73 18.91 3.36 -11.79
C GLU A 73 18.64 1.87 -11.56
N LYS A 74 18.99 1.34 -10.38
CA LYS A 74 18.72 -0.05 -10.00
C LYS A 74 17.23 -0.35 -9.85
N ARG A 75 16.46 0.56 -9.26
CA ARG A 75 15.02 0.35 -8.97
C ARG A 75 14.16 0.49 -10.24
N THR A 76 14.45 1.52 -11.04
CA THR A 76 13.66 1.86 -12.23
C THR A 76 14.12 1.12 -13.49
N ASN A 77 15.31 0.51 -13.47
CA ASN A 77 16.02 0.01 -14.66
C ASN A 77 16.31 1.09 -15.72
N ALA A 78 16.11 2.37 -15.38
CA ALA A 78 16.35 3.50 -16.28
C ALA A 78 17.78 4.02 -16.13
N ARG A 79 18.31 4.64 -17.19
CA ARG A 79 19.53 5.46 -17.13
C ARG A 79 19.21 6.83 -16.54
N VAL A 80 19.90 7.24 -15.48
CA VAL A 80 19.66 8.55 -14.85
C VAL A 80 20.66 9.60 -15.35
N ILE A 81 20.15 10.69 -15.90
CA ILE A 81 20.91 11.82 -16.42
C ILE A 81 20.76 12.99 -15.45
N CYS A 82 21.85 13.38 -14.80
CA CYS A 82 21.84 14.50 -13.86
C CYS A 82 23.26 15.02 -13.66
N SER A 83 23.37 16.26 -13.17
CA SER A 83 24.65 16.74 -12.64
C SER A 83 24.95 16.00 -11.33
N THR A 84 26.09 15.35 -11.20
CA THR A 84 26.44 14.68 -9.94
C THR A 84 27.00 15.68 -8.93
N GLY A 85 26.49 15.64 -7.69
CA GLY A 85 26.97 16.47 -6.58
C GLY A 85 27.83 15.69 -5.58
N LEU A 86 28.84 16.34 -4.99
CA LEU A 86 29.72 15.75 -3.96
C LEU A 86 29.14 15.76 -2.54
N ARG A 87 27.92 16.23 -2.32
CA ARG A 87 27.36 16.40 -0.98
C ARG A 87 26.73 15.10 -0.47
N PHE A 88 27.59 14.16 -0.08
CA PHE A 88 27.19 13.08 0.82
C PHE A 88 26.95 13.67 2.21
N TRP A 89 25.73 14.14 2.48
CA TRP A 89 25.33 14.56 3.82
C TRP A 89 24.55 13.42 4.49
N ASN A 90 25.30 12.51 5.10
CA ASN A 90 24.79 11.62 6.13
C ASN A 90 24.81 12.39 7.46
N LEU A 91 23.89 13.34 7.65
CA LEU A 91 23.88 14.16 8.88
C LEU A 91 23.27 13.43 10.08
N ASN A 92 22.72 12.23 9.92
CA ASN A 92 22.16 11.49 11.06
C ASN A 92 23.00 10.24 11.37
N LYS A 93 24.25 10.46 11.80
CA LYS A 93 25.05 9.42 12.47
C LYS A 93 24.68 9.22 13.94
N MET A 94 23.63 9.87 14.43
CA MET A 94 23.33 9.98 15.86
C MET A 94 21.88 9.69 16.27
N ILE A 95 21.04 9.14 15.39
CA ILE A 95 19.61 9.08 15.65
C ILE A 95 19.12 7.64 15.49
N SER A 96 18.30 7.20 16.45
CA SER A 96 17.77 5.84 16.65
C SER A 96 17.63 5.03 15.36
N ASN A 97 18.19 3.82 15.35
CA ASN A 97 18.15 2.90 14.22
C ASN A 97 16.76 2.26 13.99
N GLU A 98 15.73 2.66 14.72
CA GLU A 98 14.44 1.96 14.76
C GLU A 98 13.24 2.82 14.34
N VAL A 99 13.45 4.04 13.84
CA VAL A 99 12.33 4.92 13.47
C VAL A 99 11.56 4.35 12.29
N LYS A 100 10.25 4.21 12.47
CA LYS A 100 9.31 3.68 11.48
C LYS A 100 8.36 4.76 10.98
N THR A 101 8.05 4.71 9.69
CA THR A 101 7.03 5.57 9.07
C THR A 101 6.12 4.74 8.19
N LEU A 102 4.82 4.82 8.46
CA LEU A 102 3.75 4.18 7.70
C LEU A 102 3.25 5.13 6.61
N ASN A 103 3.18 4.62 5.37
CA ASN A 103 2.39 5.24 4.30
C ASN A 103 0.91 5.06 4.65
N PHE A 104 0.29 6.12 5.15
CA PHE A 104 -1.00 6.09 5.81
C PHE A 104 -2.12 6.61 4.91
N SER A 105 -2.96 5.72 4.39
CA SER A 105 -4.28 6.00 3.79
C SER A 105 -5.40 6.01 4.84
N GLY A 106 -5.19 5.38 6.00
CA GLY A 106 -6.19 5.29 7.06
C GLY A 106 -7.19 4.15 6.90
N ASP A 107 -6.99 3.26 5.92
CA ASP A 107 -7.87 2.13 5.68
C ASP A 107 -7.70 1.00 6.70
N VAL A 108 -8.60 0.01 6.63
CA VAL A 108 -8.58 -1.19 7.49
C VAL A 108 -7.22 -1.91 7.51
N SER A 109 -6.49 -1.92 6.39
CA SER A 109 -5.18 -2.56 6.29
C SER A 109 -4.10 -1.75 7.02
N ASN A 110 -4.19 -0.41 7.02
CA ASN A 110 -3.32 0.43 7.83
C ASN A 110 -3.57 0.29 9.33
N LEU A 111 -4.82 0.14 9.75
CA LEU A 111 -5.14 -0.15 11.16
C LEU A 111 -4.50 -1.47 11.62
N SER A 112 -4.59 -2.50 10.79
CA SER A 112 -3.88 -3.77 11.00
C SER A 112 -2.35 -3.61 10.98
N ALA A 113 -1.81 -2.84 10.05
CA ALA A 113 -0.36 -2.54 9.99
C ALA A 113 0.16 -1.90 11.28
N LEU A 114 -0.60 -0.96 11.85
CA LEU A 114 -0.26 -0.32 13.11
C LEU A 114 -0.25 -1.32 14.27
N SER A 115 -1.22 -2.25 14.32
CA SER A 115 -1.24 -3.31 15.34
C SER A 115 -0.05 -4.26 15.23
N LEU A 116 0.44 -4.53 14.02
CA LEU A 116 1.56 -5.44 13.77
C LEU A 116 2.93 -4.77 13.82
N THR A 117 2.98 -3.44 13.95
CA THR A 117 4.24 -2.71 14.02
C THR A 117 4.65 -2.49 15.47
N PRO A 118 5.87 -2.88 15.89
CA PRO A 118 6.34 -2.63 17.24
C PRO A 118 6.61 -1.14 17.49
N GLY A 119 6.12 -0.64 18.62
CA GLY A 119 6.44 0.70 19.13
C GLY A 119 5.84 1.85 18.32
N ASP A 120 6.35 3.05 18.57
CA ASP A 120 5.84 4.27 17.94
C ASP A 120 6.13 4.28 16.43
N THR A 121 5.11 4.67 15.66
CA THR A 121 5.17 4.74 14.20
C THR A 121 4.67 6.10 13.73
N ASN A 122 5.48 6.77 12.93
CA ASN A 122 5.07 8.01 12.27
C ASN A 122 4.10 7.69 11.13
N LYS A 123 3.21 8.62 10.81
CA LYS A 123 2.21 8.46 9.75
C LYS A 123 2.37 9.60 8.76
N VAL A 124 2.47 9.25 7.49
CA VAL A 124 2.51 10.23 6.40
C VAL A 124 1.46 9.84 5.37
N SER A 125 0.59 10.78 5.04
CA SER A 125 -0.53 10.63 4.13
C SER A 125 -0.32 11.43 2.85
N LEU A 126 -0.79 10.90 1.73
CA LEU A 126 -0.91 11.64 0.49
C LEU A 126 -2.35 12.17 0.35
N ASP A 127 -2.46 13.47 0.12
CA ASP A 127 -3.71 14.08 -0.29
C ASP A 127 -3.71 14.29 -1.80
N PHE A 128 -4.60 13.57 -2.48
CA PHE A 128 -4.79 13.62 -3.93
C PHE A 128 -5.88 14.62 -4.34
N GLY A 129 -6.21 15.59 -3.49
CA GLY A 129 -7.25 16.58 -3.73
C GLY A 129 -8.64 15.98 -3.61
N SER A 130 -9.47 16.12 -4.65
CA SER A 130 -10.84 15.59 -4.64
C SER A 130 -10.90 14.07 -4.42
N GLU A 131 -9.85 13.34 -4.79
CA GLU A 131 -9.77 11.89 -4.63
C GLU A 131 -9.63 11.45 -3.17
N SER A 132 -9.11 12.30 -2.27
CA SER A 132 -8.81 11.97 -0.87
C SER A 132 -9.74 12.66 0.15
N ILE A 133 -10.81 13.33 -0.30
CA ILE A 133 -11.64 14.19 0.57
C ILE A 133 -12.23 13.45 1.78
N HIS A 134 -12.56 12.16 1.62
CA HIS A 134 -13.11 11.31 2.69
C HIS A 134 -12.06 10.78 3.68
N MET A 135 -10.78 10.99 3.42
CA MET A 135 -9.68 10.47 4.24
C MET A 135 -9.24 11.45 5.34
N TYR A 136 -9.62 12.72 5.24
CA TYR A 136 -9.17 13.79 6.16
C TYR A 136 -9.55 13.53 7.62
N ASP A 137 -10.75 13.00 7.88
CA ASP A 137 -11.15 12.62 9.24
C ASP A 137 -10.16 11.63 9.86
N MET A 138 -9.65 10.70 9.06
CA MET A 138 -8.66 9.73 9.52
C MET A 138 -7.26 10.34 9.64
N PHE A 139 -6.88 11.23 8.71
CA PHE A 139 -5.59 11.92 8.78
C PHE A 139 -5.48 12.76 10.06
N ASP A 140 -6.54 13.49 10.41
CA ASP A 140 -6.60 14.34 11.61
C ASP A 140 -6.58 13.51 12.89
N ARG A 141 -7.43 12.47 12.99
CA ARG A 141 -7.48 11.58 14.17
C ARG A 141 -6.14 10.94 14.49
N TRP A 142 -5.39 10.55 13.46
CA TRP A 142 -4.11 9.88 13.62
C TRP A 142 -2.90 10.81 13.61
N ASN A 143 -3.13 12.13 13.53
CA ASN A 143 -2.10 13.16 13.43
C ASN A 143 -1.09 12.86 12.32
N SER A 144 -1.59 12.45 11.16
CA SER A 144 -0.76 12.13 10.01
C SER A 144 -0.19 13.41 9.39
N ARG A 145 1.07 13.36 8.93
CA ARG A 145 1.63 14.46 8.14
C ARG A 145 1.17 14.32 6.72
N ILE A 146 0.63 15.40 6.16
CA ILE A 146 -0.01 15.36 4.84
C ILE A 146 0.96 15.91 3.81
N VAL A 147 1.06 15.24 2.67
CA VAL A 147 1.66 15.77 1.44
C VAL A 147 0.55 15.89 0.41
N LYS A 148 0.17 17.12 0.06
CA LYS A 148 -0.78 17.37 -1.03
C LYS A 148 -0.08 17.24 -2.37
N THR A 149 -0.75 16.64 -3.33
CA THR A 149 -0.17 16.43 -4.66
C THR A 149 -1.23 16.35 -5.75
N ASN A 150 -0.82 16.65 -6.98
CA ASN A 150 -1.64 16.51 -8.19
C ASN A 150 -1.33 15.24 -8.98
N VAL A 151 -0.66 14.23 -8.40
CA VAL A 151 -0.34 12.95 -9.10
C VAL A 151 -1.55 12.37 -9.84
N MET A 152 -2.73 12.41 -9.24
CA MET A 152 -3.96 11.85 -9.84
C MET A 152 -4.46 12.62 -11.08
N GLU A 153 -3.96 13.84 -11.31
CA GLU A 153 -4.26 14.67 -12.49
C GLU A 153 -3.25 14.42 -13.63
N THR A 154 -2.27 13.54 -13.44
CA THR A 154 -1.21 13.19 -14.40
C THR A 154 -1.40 11.78 -14.97
N HIS A 155 -0.51 11.34 -15.86
CA HIS A 155 -0.48 9.98 -16.39
C HIS A 155 0.24 8.97 -15.49
N PHE A 156 1.03 9.42 -14.49
CA PHE A 156 1.81 8.54 -13.61
C PHE A 156 1.00 7.46 -12.87
N PRO A 157 -0.26 7.69 -12.44
CA PRO A 157 -1.07 6.63 -11.82
C PRO A 157 -1.34 5.41 -12.73
N LEU A 158 -1.23 5.58 -14.06
CA LEU A 158 -1.39 4.51 -15.04
C LEU A 158 -0.10 3.69 -15.20
N ILE A 159 1.03 4.22 -14.74
CA ILE A 159 2.37 3.68 -14.95
C ILE A 159 2.82 2.84 -13.75
N THR A 160 2.63 3.34 -12.53
CA THR A 160 3.17 2.73 -11.33
C THR A 160 2.31 3.03 -10.11
N SER A 161 2.40 2.20 -9.07
CA SER A 161 1.85 2.45 -7.74
C SER A 161 2.88 3.01 -6.75
N ASP A 162 4.15 3.09 -7.13
CA ASP A 162 5.24 3.54 -6.24
C ASP A 162 5.04 4.97 -5.75
N TYR A 163 4.21 5.77 -6.44
CA TYR A 163 3.85 7.12 -6.00
C TYR A 163 3.27 7.16 -4.58
N TYR A 164 2.67 6.06 -4.08
CA TYR A 164 2.19 5.98 -2.69
C TYR A 164 3.31 6.13 -1.64
N ALA A 165 4.56 5.87 -2.00
CA ALA A 165 5.70 6.01 -1.10
C ALA A 165 6.24 7.45 -1.01
N ILE A 166 5.80 8.36 -1.89
CA ILE A 166 6.34 9.73 -1.98
C ILE A 166 6.25 10.46 -0.63
N GLY A 167 5.16 10.27 0.11
CA GLY A 167 5.01 10.85 1.44
C GLY A 167 6.17 10.48 2.37
N ALA A 168 6.42 9.18 2.56
CA ALA A 168 7.52 8.72 3.39
C ALA A 168 8.91 9.09 2.84
N ILE A 169 9.09 9.15 1.51
CA ILE A 169 10.34 9.61 0.89
C ILE A 169 10.64 11.06 1.28
N LEU A 170 9.67 11.96 1.12
CA LEU A 170 9.84 13.38 1.40
C LEU A 170 10.02 13.65 2.90
N TYR A 171 9.28 12.95 3.76
CA TYR A 171 9.42 13.08 5.22
C TYR A 171 10.56 12.25 5.84
N LYS A 172 11.33 11.52 5.02
CA LYS A 172 12.34 10.58 5.51
C LYS A 172 13.31 11.25 6.48
N ASP A 173 13.89 12.38 6.11
CA ASP A 173 14.91 13.03 6.94
C ASP A 173 14.30 13.79 8.13
N TYR A 174 13.07 14.31 7.99
CA TYR A 174 12.34 14.96 9.09
C TYR A 174 12.11 14.00 10.26
N PHE A 175 11.65 12.78 9.98
CA PHE A 175 11.47 11.75 11.01
C PHE A 175 12.75 10.96 11.30
N ASN A 176 13.77 11.07 10.46
CA ASN A 176 14.89 10.14 10.42
C ASN A 176 14.42 8.68 10.22
N THR A 177 13.49 8.46 9.29
CA THR A 177 12.92 7.14 8.99
C THR A 177 14.01 6.15 8.57
N ARG A 178 14.07 5.02 9.28
CA ARG A 178 14.84 3.83 8.87
C ARG A 178 13.96 2.81 8.17
N TYR A 179 12.77 2.58 8.73
CA TYR A 179 11.84 1.57 8.27
C TYR A 179 10.60 2.21 7.65
N MET A 180 10.30 1.84 6.41
CA MET A 180 9.03 2.17 5.78
C MET A 180 8.06 1.02 5.99
N ILE A 181 6.80 1.34 6.27
CA ILE A 181 5.73 0.35 6.41
C ILE A 181 4.65 0.68 5.39
N THR A 182 4.09 -0.37 4.80
CA THR A 182 2.96 -0.29 3.88
C THR A 182 1.82 -1.16 4.39
N GLY A 183 0.59 -0.84 3.97
CA GLY A 183 -0.59 -1.69 4.19
C GLY A 183 -0.74 -2.79 3.14
N LEU A 184 0.35 -3.26 2.52
CA LEU A 184 0.26 -4.22 1.43
C LEU A 184 -0.31 -5.57 1.91
N GLN A 185 -1.08 -6.19 1.04
CA GLN A 185 -1.88 -7.37 1.37
C GLN A 185 -1.44 -8.55 0.50
N LEU A 186 -1.40 -9.75 1.07
CA LEU A 186 -1.26 -10.99 0.32
C LEU A 186 -2.47 -11.21 -0.58
N ASN A 187 -2.21 -11.39 -1.87
CA ASN A 187 -3.21 -11.72 -2.87
C ASN A 187 -2.50 -12.39 -4.08
N PRO A 188 -3.23 -12.89 -5.09
CA PRO A 188 -2.61 -13.59 -6.20
C PRO A 188 -1.60 -12.77 -7.02
N ILE A 189 -1.63 -11.44 -6.94
CA ILE A 189 -0.65 -10.55 -7.59
C ILE A 189 0.61 -10.40 -6.72
N THR A 190 0.44 -10.33 -5.40
CA THR A 190 1.51 -10.03 -4.44
C THR A 190 2.18 -11.26 -3.82
N ALA A 191 1.71 -12.48 -4.11
CA ALA A 191 2.23 -13.72 -3.52
C ALA A 191 3.76 -13.89 -3.68
N ASN A 192 4.32 -13.41 -4.78
CA ASN A 192 5.77 -13.49 -5.06
C ASN A 192 6.53 -12.22 -4.63
N MET A 193 5.86 -11.24 -4.03
CA MET A 193 6.44 -9.93 -3.73
C MET A 193 7.14 -9.88 -2.37
N THR A 194 6.96 -10.85 -1.46
CA THR A 194 7.60 -10.85 -0.13
C THR A 194 9.10 -10.61 -0.16
N LYS A 195 9.82 -11.28 -1.08
CA LYS A 195 11.25 -11.06 -1.26
C LYS A 195 11.55 -9.70 -1.89
N ILE A 196 10.84 -9.36 -2.96
CA ILE A 196 11.07 -8.14 -3.76
C ILE A 196 10.83 -6.91 -2.89
N GLU A 197 9.71 -6.85 -2.18
CA GLU A 197 9.34 -5.75 -1.30
C GLU A 197 10.27 -5.62 -0.11
N ALA A 198 10.78 -6.73 0.45
CA ALA A 198 11.72 -6.65 1.56
C ALA A 198 13.14 -6.23 1.13
N GLU A 199 13.53 -6.59 -0.10
CA GLU A 199 14.83 -6.22 -0.68
C GLU A 199 14.81 -4.83 -1.37
N GLN A 200 13.63 -4.28 -1.64
CA GLN A 200 13.46 -2.94 -2.20
C GLN A 200 13.68 -1.87 -1.14
N ALA A 201 14.87 -1.26 -1.18
CA ALA A 201 15.13 0.01 -0.50
C ALA A 201 14.72 1.17 -1.42
N ILE A 202 14.00 2.14 -0.85
CA ILE A 202 13.67 3.41 -1.51
C ILE A 202 14.24 4.53 -0.64
N ALA A 203 15.04 5.42 -1.22
CA ALA A 203 15.72 6.49 -0.49
C ALA A 203 16.53 5.99 0.72
N GLY A 204 17.08 4.76 0.66
CA GLY A 204 17.80 4.12 1.76
C GLY A 204 16.96 3.66 2.95
N MET A 205 15.62 3.71 2.88
CA MET A 205 14.72 3.11 3.86
C MET A 205 14.56 1.60 3.60
N VAL A 206 14.45 0.81 4.65
CA VAL A 206 14.15 -0.63 4.57
C VAL A 206 12.64 -0.80 4.71
N ASN A 207 12.01 -1.49 3.76
CA ASN A 207 10.59 -1.79 3.88
C ASN A 207 10.36 -2.97 4.85
N LEU A 208 9.38 -2.85 5.75
CA LEU A 208 8.98 -3.94 6.65
C LEU A 208 7.74 -4.65 6.08
N PRO A 209 7.87 -5.87 5.53
CA PRO A 209 6.80 -6.53 4.78
C PRO A 209 5.80 -7.27 5.69
N HIS A 210 5.65 -6.85 6.95
CA HIS A 210 4.98 -7.68 7.95
C HIS A 210 3.48 -7.86 7.74
N THR A 211 2.86 -6.90 7.08
CA THR A 211 1.49 -6.91 6.61
C THR A 211 1.26 -7.80 5.39
N LEU A 212 2.30 -8.05 4.58
CA LEU A 212 2.21 -8.80 3.33
C LEU A 212 1.99 -10.31 3.54
N GLY A 213 2.09 -10.81 4.78
CA GLY A 213 1.68 -12.16 5.12
C GLY A 213 0.16 -12.34 5.26
N LEU A 214 -0.62 -11.25 5.32
CA LEU A 214 -2.06 -11.29 5.52
C LEU A 214 -2.82 -10.94 4.25
N THR A 215 -3.88 -11.69 3.95
CA THR A 215 -4.88 -11.25 2.97
C THR A 215 -5.72 -10.11 3.54
N ALA A 216 -6.55 -9.46 2.71
CA ALA A 216 -7.48 -8.43 3.20
C ALA A 216 -8.38 -8.95 4.34
N VAL A 217 -8.72 -10.25 4.36
CA VAL A 217 -9.50 -10.88 5.42
C VAL A 217 -8.74 -10.88 6.75
N GLY A 218 -7.47 -11.30 6.75
CA GLY A 218 -6.62 -11.26 7.94
C GLY A 218 -6.41 -9.84 8.47
N HIS A 219 -6.28 -8.85 7.57
CA HIS A 219 -6.25 -7.43 7.96
C HIS A 219 -7.55 -6.98 8.64
N THR A 220 -8.71 -7.34 8.07
CA THR A 220 -10.02 -7.08 8.66
C THR A 220 -10.14 -7.70 10.04
N HIS A 221 -9.70 -8.95 10.22
CA HIS A 221 -9.75 -9.65 11.51
C HIS A 221 -9.06 -8.86 12.63
N ILE A 222 -7.83 -8.40 12.38
CA ILE A 222 -7.06 -7.59 13.33
C ILE A 222 -7.76 -6.25 13.60
N ALA A 223 -8.16 -5.54 12.54
CA ALA A 223 -8.78 -4.23 12.68
C ALA A 223 -10.10 -4.29 13.46
N CYS A 224 -10.92 -5.32 13.22
CA CYS A 224 -12.18 -5.52 13.93
C CYS A 224 -12.02 -5.75 15.42
N ARG A 225 -10.95 -6.44 15.83
CA ARG A 225 -10.68 -6.75 17.25
C ARG A 225 -10.02 -5.60 17.99
N GLN A 226 -9.15 -4.84 17.34
CA GLN A 226 -8.35 -3.80 17.98
C GLN A 226 -8.94 -2.39 17.84
N TRP A 227 -9.59 -2.09 16.71
CA TRP A 227 -9.90 -0.72 16.29
C TRP A 227 -11.38 -0.50 15.99
N GLY A 228 -12.26 -1.17 16.74
CA GLY A 228 -13.71 -1.17 16.50
C GLY A 228 -14.34 0.23 16.31
N ASP A 229 -13.89 1.21 17.10
CA ASP A 229 -14.40 2.59 17.05
C ASP A 229 -13.93 3.37 15.80
N GLU A 230 -12.83 2.95 15.18
CA GLU A 230 -12.27 3.60 13.99
C GLU A 230 -12.79 3.00 12.68
N LEU A 231 -13.45 1.83 12.74
CA LEU A 231 -13.84 1.08 11.54
C LEU A 231 -14.77 1.86 10.62
N ASN A 232 -15.77 2.57 11.14
CA ASN A 232 -16.69 3.34 10.30
C ASN A 232 -15.93 4.37 9.45
N THR A 233 -14.96 5.06 10.06
CA THR A 233 -14.11 6.02 9.33
C THR A 233 -13.17 5.29 8.38
N ALA A 234 -12.49 4.22 8.81
CA ALA A 234 -11.52 3.47 8.01
C ALA A 234 -12.14 2.84 6.75
N ILE A 235 -13.37 2.35 6.85
CA ILE A 235 -14.11 1.81 5.71
C ILE A 235 -14.31 2.86 4.62
N GLN A 236 -14.47 4.14 5.00
CA GLN A 236 -14.70 5.23 4.05
C GLN A 236 -13.42 5.80 3.44
N THR A 237 -12.22 5.39 3.90
CA THR A 237 -10.94 5.95 3.40
C THR A 237 -10.50 5.33 2.07
N GLY A 238 -11.42 5.17 1.12
CA GLY A 238 -11.14 4.84 -0.28
C GLY A 238 -11.00 6.09 -1.13
N LYS A 239 -10.23 6.02 -2.21
CA LYS A 239 -10.25 7.10 -3.21
C LYS A 239 -11.62 7.19 -3.85
N VAL A 240 -12.04 8.40 -4.24
CA VAL A 240 -13.33 8.60 -4.94
C VAL A 240 -13.41 7.76 -6.23
N SER A 241 -12.30 7.63 -6.95
CA SER A 241 -12.16 6.76 -8.13
C SER A 241 -12.15 5.25 -7.84
N GLN A 242 -12.14 4.84 -6.57
CA GLN A 242 -12.05 3.44 -6.14
C GLN A 242 -13.16 3.04 -5.15
N PRO A 243 -14.45 3.23 -5.51
CA PRO A 243 -15.56 2.89 -4.62
C PRO A 243 -15.61 1.40 -4.24
N GLU A 244 -15.03 0.52 -5.07
CA GLU A 244 -14.91 -0.91 -4.79
C GLU A 244 -14.14 -1.22 -3.50
N VAL A 245 -13.20 -0.35 -3.10
CA VAL A 245 -12.43 -0.51 -1.86
C VAL A 245 -13.35 -0.37 -0.64
N VAL A 246 -14.30 0.56 -0.68
CA VAL A 246 -15.29 0.79 0.39
C VAL A 246 -16.21 -0.43 0.48
N THR A 247 -16.79 -0.86 -0.63
CA THR A 247 -17.68 -2.04 -0.68
C THR A 247 -16.96 -3.31 -0.19
N GLN A 248 -15.71 -3.51 -0.62
CA GLN A 248 -14.88 -4.62 -0.15
C GLN A 248 -14.71 -4.59 1.38
N GLN A 249 -14.29 -3.46 1.94
CA GLN A 249 -14.06 -3.34 3.38
C GLN A 249 -15.35 -3.53 4.19
N GLN A 250 -16.47 -2.97 3.73
CA GLN A 250 -17.78 -3.18 4.35
C GLN A 250 -18.14 -4.66 4.43
N LEU A 251 -18.05 -5.37 3.31
CA LEU A 251 -18.40 -6.80 3.26
C LEU A 251 -17.51 -7.64 4.18
N LEU A 252 -16.21 -7.38 4.20
CA LEU A 252 -15.29 -8.12 5.07
C LEU A 252 -15.56 -7.85 6.55
N VAL A 253 -15.75 -6.58 6.93
CA VAL A 253 -16.07 -6.19 8.31
C VAL A 253 -17.43 -6.77 8.74
N MET A 254 -18.42 -6.80 7.84
CA MET A 254 -19.72 -7.44 8.10
C MET A 254 -19.57 -8.95 8.37
N ILE A 255 -18.80 -9.66 7.54
CA ILE A 255 -18.52 -11.10 7.73
C ILE A 255 -17.85 -11.33 9.09
N GLU A 256 -16.82 -10.54 9.40
CA GLU A 256 -16.05 -10.69 10.63
C GLU A 256 -16.89 -10.41 11.88
N ASN A 257 -17.68 -9.32 11.85
CA ASN A 257 -18.56 -8.92 12.94
C ASN A 257 -19.65 -9.97 13.22
N ASP A 258 -20.28 -10.52 12.18
CA ASP A 258 -21.35 -11.51 12.32
C ASP A 258 -20.81 -12.87 12.78
N ARG A 259 -19.77 -13.39 12.11
CA ARG A 259 -19.18 -14.70 12.43
C ARG A 259 -18.65 -14.77 13.86
N ASN A 260 -18.04 -13.68 14.34
CA ASN A 260 -17.43 -13.63 15.66
C ASN A 260 -18.31 -12.93 16.71
N ARG A 261 -19.51 -12.48 16.33
CA ARG A 261 -20.48 -11.80 17.21
C ARG A 261 -19.84 -10.64 17.98
N LEU A 262 -19.03 -9.84 17.30
CA LEU A 262 -18.23 -8.78 17.93
C LEU A 262 -19.09 -7.62 18.44
N GLY A 263 -20.29 -7.44 17.90
CA GLY A 263 -21.20 -6.37 18.32
C GLY A 263 -20.67 -4.97 17.98
N LEU A 264 -19.87 -4.86 16.92
CA LEU A 264 -19.23 -3.61 16.51
C LEU A 264 -20.27 -2.54 16.16
N PRO A 265 -20.06 -1.27 16.56
CA PRO A 265 -20.99 -0.17 16.34
C PRO A 265 -20.92 0.36 14.90
N LEU A 266 -21.13 -0.53 13.92
CA LEU A 266 -21.05 -0.19 12.51
C LEU A 266 -22.29 0.57 12.06
N ASP A 267 -22.07 1.64 11.31
CA ASP A 267 -23.17 2.38 10.70
C ASP A 267 -23.90 1.48 9.69
N LYS A 268 -25.23 1.63 9.60
CA LYS A 268 -26.00 0.97 8.55
C LYS A 268 -25.73 1.67 7.23
N ILE A 269 -24.75 1.18 6.48
CA ILE A 269 -24.41 1.70 5.17
C ILE A 269 -25.02 0.80 4.10
N MET A 270 -25.63 1.41 3.09
CA MET A 270 -26.12 0.67 1.93
C MET A 270 -24.92 0.22 1.10
N LEU A 271 -24.83 -1.08 0.83
CA LEU A 271 -23.81 -1.62 -0.07
C LEU A 271 -24.03 -1.04 -1.46
N ASN A 272 -23.00 -0.43 -2.03
CA ASN A 272 -23.00 0.05 -3.41
C ASN A 272 -22.34 -1.00 -4.31
N PRO A 273 -23.05 -1.58 -5.29
CA PRO A 273 -22.46 -2.51 -6.23
C PRO A 273 -21.29 -1.87 -6.99
N THR A 274 -20.16 -2.58 -7.12
CA THR A 274 -18.96 -2.06 -7.81
C THR A 274 -19.11 -2.02 -9.33
N HIS A 275 -20.05 -2.81 -9.87
CA HIS A 275 -20.20 -3.09 -11.30
C HIS A 275 -19.00 -3.77 -11.98
N ILE A 276 -17.97 -4.14 -11.22
CA ILE A 276 -16.78 -4.84 -11.74
C ILE A 276 -17.19 -6.25 -12.14
N ILE A 277 -16.80 -6.67 -13.34
CA ILE A 277 -17.14 -7.99 -13.88
C ILE A 277 -16.02 -8.98 -13.55
N TRP A 278 -16.39 -10.24 -13.25
CA TRP A 278 -15.44 -11.31 -13.02
C TRP A 278 -14.37 -11.38 -14.11
N GLY A 279 -13.11 -11.49 -13.70
CA GLY A 279 -11.95 -11.54 -14.58
C GLY A 279 -11.35 -10.17 -14.92
N GLN A 280 -12.00 -9.05 -14.58
CA GLN A 280 -11.41 -7.72 -14.75
C GLN A 280 -10.35 -7.45 -13.68
N ASN A 281 -10.63 -7.78 -12.41
CA ASN A 281 -9.75 -7.47 -11.28
C ASN A 281 -9.46 -8.74 -10.45
N VAL A 282 -8.24 -9.30 -10.59
CA VAL A 282 -7.81 -10.53 -9.89
C VAL A 282 -8.00 -10.43 -8.38
N LYS A 283 -7.70 -9.27 -7.78
CA LYS A 283 -7.77 -9.08 -6.32
C LYS A 283 -9.21 -9.19 -5.84
N LEU A 284 -10.16 -8.60 -6.58
CA LEU A 284 -11.57 -8.66 -6.23
C LEU A 284 -12.19 -10.01 -6.56
N ASP A 285 -11.82 -10.64 -7.68
CA ASP A 285 -12.24 -12.01 -8.02
C ASP A 285 -11.85 -12.98 -6.89
N PHE A 286 -10.64 -12.83 -6.37
CA PHE A 286 -10.14 -13.57 -5.22
C PHE A 286 -11.02 -13.32 -3.97
N LEU A 287 -11.17 -12.07 -3.54
CA LEU A 287 -11.98 -11.75 -2.36
C LEU A 287 -13.46 -12.11 -2.49
N ALA A 288 -14.02 -12.05 -3.71
CA ALA A 288 -15.39 -12.45 -3.99
C ALA A 288 -15.66 -13.93 -3.64
N LEU A 289 -14.65 -14.81 -3.72
CA LEU A 289 -14.80 -16.21 -3.29
C LEU A 289 -15.02 -16.33 -1.78
N TYR A 290 -14.33 -15.51 -0.98
CA TYR A 290 -14.52 -15.47 0.46
C TYR A 290 -15.91 -14.90 0.82
N VAL A 291 -16.32 -13.81 0.16
CA VAL A 291 -17.68 -13.27 0.33
C VAL A 291 -18.74 -14.29 -0.10
N LEU A 292 -18.54 -14.98 -1.22
CA LEU A 292 -19.43 -16.02 -1.71
C LEU A 292 -19.59 -17.17 -0.71
N LYS A 293 -18.50 -17.56 -0.02
CA LYS A 293 -18.52 -18.60 1.02
C LYS A 293 -19.39 -18.24 2.22
N HIS A 294 -19.36 -16.98 2.65
CA HIS A 294 -19.94 -16.56 3.92
C HIS A 294 -21.28 -15.85 3.78
N LEU A 295 -21.51 -15.10 2.71
CA LEU A 295 -22.74 -14.32 2.49
C LEU A 295 -23.55 -14.80 1.28
N GLY A 296 -23.05 -15.77 0.52
CA GLY A 296 -23.73 -16.31 -0.66
C GLY A 296 -23.63 -15.41 -1.89
N ARG A 297 -24.17 -15.91 -3.00
CA ARG A 297 -24.03 -15.29 -4.33
C ARG A 297 -24.63 -13.89 -4.41
N ASP A 298 -25.85 -13.72 -3.90
CA ASP A 298 -26.60 -12.46 -4.02
C ASP A 298 -25.84 -11.28 -3.39
N VAL A 299 -25.09 -11.54 -2.33
CA VAL A 299 -24.25 -10.53 -1.69
C VAL A 299 -22.90 -10.39 -2.40
N ALA A 300 -22.25 -11.50 -2.77
CA ALA A 300 -20.98 -11.48 -3.48
C ALA A 300 -21.05 -10.71 -4.82
N THR A 301 -22.21 -10.70 -5.48
CA THR A 301 -22.43 -9.91 -6.70
C THR A 301 -22.40 -8.39 -6.49
N ASN A 302 -22.49 -7.89 -5.26
CA ASN A 302 -22.22 -6.48 -4.99
C ASN A 302 -20.74 -6.14 -5.14
N LEU A 303 -19.84 -7.12 -4.94
CA LEU A 303 -18.39 -6.93 -5.08
C LEU A 303 -17.91 -7.20 -6.50
N VAL A 304 -18.38 -8.29 -7.12
CA VAL A 304 -18.02 -8.70 -8.49
C VAL A 304 -19.23 -9.31 -9.19
N ASN A 305 -19.60 -8.78 -10.35
CA ASN A 305 -20.66 -9.28 -11.22
C ASN A 305 -20.22 -10.50 -12.03
N ASP A 306 -21.21 -11.26 -12.53
CA ASP A 306 -21.01 -12.41 -13.43
C ASP A 306 -20.04 -13.47 -12.89
N ILE A 307 -19.99 -13.66 -11.56
CA ILE A 307 -19.19 -14.71 -10.92
C ILE A 307 -19.56 -16.07 -11.55
N PRO A 308 -18.61 -16.85 -12.09
CA PRO A 308 -18.91 -18.11 -12.77
C PRO A 308 -19.57 -19.12 -11.83
N LYS A 309 -20.35 -20.06 -12.37
CA LYS A 309 -21.01 -21.10 -11.54
C LYS A 309 -19.96 -22.04 -10.92
N GLU A 310 -18.86 -22.24 -11.61
CA GLU A 310 -17.72 -23.03 -11.17
C GLU A 310 -17.10 -22.46 -9.87
N ALA A 311 -17.19 -21.14 -9.62
CA ALA A 311 -16.69 -20.53 -8.40
C ALA A 311 -17.40 -21.07 -7.15
N GLU A 312 -18.69 -21.41 -7.22
CA GLU A 312 -19.41 -22.04 -6.11
C GLU A 312 -18.84 -23.42 -5.79
N GLN A 313 -18.46 -24.18 -6.81
CA GLN A 313 -17.81 -25.47 -6.63
C GLN A 313 -16.43 -25.29 -5.99
N TRP A 314 -15.67 -24.27 -6.40
CA TRP A 314 -14.38 -23.99 -5.79
C TRP A 314 -14.53 -23.68 -4.31
N VAL A 315 -15.48 -22.83 -3.94
CA VAL A 315 -15.78 -22.48 -2.55
C VAL A 315 -16.26 -23.68 -1.74
N ALA A 316 -17.06 -24.57 -2.33
CA ALA A 316 -17.60 -25.75 -1.65
C ALA A 316 -16.55 -26.84 -1.41
N TYR A 317 -15.58 -27.01 -2.31
CA TYR A 317 -14.63 -28.13 -2.28
C TYR A 317 -13.18 -27.74 -1.94
N THR A 318 -12.88 -26.45 -1.81
CA THR A 318 -11.54 -25.97 -1.44
C THR A 318 -11.57 -25.42 -0.03
N ASN A 319 -10.60 -25.81 0.82
CA ASN A 319 -10.44 -25.14 2.10
C ASN A 319 -9.95 -23.69 1.86
N LEU A 320 -10.68 -22.71 2.39
CA LEU A 320 -10.38 -21.29 2.23
C LEU A 320 -9.81 -20.67 3.53
N ASP A 321 -9.39 -21.48 4.49
CA ASP A 321 -8.82 -20.99 5.77
C ASP A 321 -7.57 -20.12 5.55
N PHE A 322 -6.87 -20.29 4.42
CA PHE A 322 -5.73 -19.45 4.04
C PHE A 322 -6.08 -17.95 4.01
N TYR A 323 -7.33 -17.55 3.77
CA TYR A 323 -7.71 -16.12 3.84
C TYR A 323 -7.51 -15.54 5.24
N GLU A 324 -7.75 -16.35 6.27
CA GLU A 324 -7.75 -15.96 7.68
C GLU A 324 -6.37 -16.19 8.35
N ARG A 325 -5.44 -16.84 7.64
CA ARG A 325 -4.12 -17.24 8.16
C ARG A 325 -3.00 -16.32 7.67
N TYR A 326 -1.85 -16.42 8.32
CA TYR A 326 -0.64 -15.69 7.96
C TYR A 326 0.31 -16.53 7.11
N TYR A 327 0.74 -16.00 5.97
CA TYR A 327 1.78 -16.62 5.15
C TYR A 327 3.18 -16.39 5.76
N PRO A 328 3.87 -17.45 6.26
CA PRO A 328 5.10 -17.30 7.03
C PRO A 328 6.29 -16.77 6.21
N GLY A 329 6.22 -16.79 4.88
CA GLY A 329 7.27 -16.27 4.01
C GLY A 329 7.59 -14.79 4.24
N GLY A 330 6.62 -14.00 4.75
CA GLY A 330 6.86 -12.60 5.14
C GLY A 330 7.85 -12.46 6.30
N LEU A 331 7.87 -13.40 7.25
CA LEU A 331 8.73 -13.36 8.46
C LEU A 331 10.22 -13.50 8.14
N ASN A 332 10.56 -14.11 7.00
CA ASN A 332 11.93 -14.43 6.62
C ASN A 332 12.81 -13.18 6.37
N TYR A 333 12.18 -12.03 6.13
CA TYR A 333 12.88 -10.81 5.74
C TYR A 333 12.79 -9.69 6.78
N MET A 334 12.34 -10.02 8.00
CA MET A 334 12.24 -9.06 9.10
C MET A 334 13.45 -9.16 10.05
N PRO A 335 13.84 -8.05 10.67
CA PRO A 335 14.69 -8.07 11.87
C PRO A 335 14.08 -8.97 12.96
N ASP A 336 14.94 -9.60 13.78
CA ASP A 336 14.51 -10.62 14.76
C ASP A 336 13.52 -10.07 15.79
N ASP A 337 13.73 -8.85 16.26
CA ASP A 337 12.86 -8.14 17.23
C ASP A 337 11.47 -7.86 16.63
N VAL A 338 11.43 -7.36 15.39
CA VAL A 338 10.18 -7.13 14.66
C VAL A 338 9.47 -8.46 14.40
N ARG A 339 10.20 -9.49 13.99
CA ARG A 339 9.65 -10.84 13.77
C ARG A 339 8.99 -11.34 15.05
N THR A 340 9.70 -11.36 16.17
CA THR A 340 9.14 -11.83 17.46
C THR A 340 7.90 -11.05 17.87
N PHE A 341 7.90 -9.72 17.70
CA PHE A 341 6.72 -8.91 17.98
C PHE A 341 5.52 -9.31 17.10
N VAL A 342 5.73 -9.43 15.79
CA VAL A 342 4.68 -9.83 14.83
C VAL A 342 4.14 -11.20 15.19
N GLN A 343 5.00 -12.18 15.51
CA GLN A 343 4.55 -13.52 15.91
C GLN A 343 3.65 -13.46 17.16
N HIS A 344 4.05 -12.70 18.18
CA HIS A 344 3.22 -12.52 19.38
C HIS A 344 1.89 -11.81 19.08
N GLN A 345 1.87 -10.82 18.17
CA GLN A 345 0.62 -10.19 17.76
C GLN A 345 -0.28 -11.14 16.97
N LEU A 346 0.26 -11.96 16.08
CA LEU A 346 -0.53 -12.97 15.37
C LEU A 346 -1.15 -13.97 16.35
N GLU A 347 -0.40 -14.44 17.35
CA GLU A 347 -0.93 -15.28 18.43
C GLU A 347 -2.02 -14.57 19.24
N HIS A 348 -1.80 -13.30 19.59
CA HIS A 348 -2.78 -12.48 20.33
C HIS A 348 -4.10 -12.33 19.57
N PHE A 349 -4.04 -12.15 18.24
CA PHE A 349 -5.21 -12.10 17.38
C PHE A 349 -5.69 -13.48 16.93
N GLU A 350 -5.14 -14.58 17.45
CA GLU A 350 -5.53 -15.95 17.08
C GLU A 350 -5.35 -16.30 15.59
N ILE A 351 -4.42 -15.62 14.91
CA ILE A 351 -4.07 -15.88 13.52
C ILE A 351 -2.95 -16.93 13.46
N THR A 352 -3.28 -18.11 12.92
CA THR A 352 -2.31 -19.19 12.71
C THR A 352 -1.55 -19.03 11.40
N TYR A 353 -0.41 -19.71 11.27
CA TYR A 353 0.32 -19.76 10.00
C TYR A 353 -0.36 -20.66 8.97
N TYR A 354 -0.05 -20.40 7.70
CA TYR A 354 -0.36 -21.31 6.60
C TYR A 354 0.23 -22.70 6.86
N THR A 355 -0.55 -23.73 6.58
CA THR A 355 -0.08 -25.10 6.36
C THR A 355 0.29 -25.32 4.89
N ASP A 356 0.87 -26.47 4.57
CA ASP A 356 1.10 -26.87 3.18
C ASP A 356 -0.23 -26.97 2.40
N GLU A 357 -1.30 -27.40 3.06
CA GLU A 357 -2.64 -27.47 2.47
C GLU A 357 -3.19 -26.07 2.13
N ASP A 358 -2.99 -25.09 3.02
CA ASP A 358 -3.36 -23.70 2.76
C ASP A 358 -2.63 -23.13 1.54
N TRP A 359 -1.32 -23.41 1.44
CA TRP A 359 -0.53 -22.97 0.31
C TRP A 359 -0.99 -23.60 -1.00
N HIS A 360 -1.25 -24.91 -1.03
CA HIS A 360 -1.79 -25.59 -2.20
C HIS A 360 -3.19 -25.09 -2.58
N ALA A 361 -4.05 -24.83 -1.60
CA ALA A 361 -5.38 -24.25 -1.82
C ALA A 361 -5.28 -22.85 -2.43
N PHE A 362 -4.41 -21.98 -1.87
CA PHE A 362 -4.15 -20.65 -2.39
C PHE A 362 -3.67 -20.69 -3.86
N GLN A 363 -2.67 -21.52 -4.17
CA GLN A 363 -2.16 -21.70 -5.54
C GLN A 363 -3.24 -22.22 -6.49
N SER A 364 -4.04 -23.20 -6.06
CA SER A 364 -5.14 -23.74 -6.86
C SER A 364 -6.18 -22.66 -7.20
N ILE A 365 -6.56 -21.82 -6.24
CA ILE A 365 -7.48 -20.71 -6.46
C ILE A 365 -6.88 -19.66 -7.39
N GLN A 366 -5.61 -19.29 -7.19
CA GLN A 366 -4.89 -18.38 -8.09
C GLN A 366 -4.92 -18.88 -9.53
N GLU A 367 -4.57 -20.15 -9.78
CA GLU A 367 -4.61 -20.73 -11.13
C GLU A 367 -6.01 -20.74 -11.73
N LYS A 368 -7.04 -21.07 -10.94
CA LYS A 368 -8.43 -21.09 -11.39
C LYS A 368 -8.90 -19.70 -11.80
N ILE A 369 -8.63 -18.68 -10.99
CA ILE A 369 -8.97 -17.28 -11.31
C ILE A 369 -8.28 -16.87 -12.61
N LEU A 370 -6.97 -17.10 -12.73
CA LEU A 370 -6.19 -16.72 -13.91
C LEU A 370 -6.71 -17.38 -15.20
N LYS A 371 -7.15 -18.65 -15.14
CA LYS A 371 -7.73 -19.37 -16.29
C LYS A 371 -9.10 -18.82 -16.72
N THR A 372 -9.82 -18.15 -15.84
CA THR A 372 -11.15 -17.58 -16.13
C THR A 372 -11.12 -16.12 -16.57
N ARG A 373 -9.94 -15.50 -16.64
CA ARG A 373 -9.79 -14.16 -17.21
C ARG A 373 -10.00 -14.23 -18.72
N LYS A 374 -10.83 -13.32 -19.25
CA LYS A 374 -11.07 -13.16 -20.68
C LYS A 374 -10.12 -12.13 -21.28
#